data_AF-A0A1B8D2J5-F1
#
_entry.id   AF-A0A1B8D2J5-F1
#
_cell.length_a   1.000
_cell.length_b   1.000
_cell.length_c   1.000
_cell.angle_alpha   90.00
_cell.angle_beta   90.00
_cell.angle_gamma   90.00
#
_symmetry.space_group_name_H-M   'P 1'
#
loop_
_entity.id
_entity.type
_entity.pdbx_description
1 polymer ?
#
loop_
_entity_poly.entity_id
_entity_poly.type
_entity_poly.pdbx_seq_one_letter_code
_entity_poly.pdbx_strand_id
1 'polypeptide(L)'
;MASVMLLMHTFDLLYDGLTAATLEDVKEEVTRVFEDGSDKHQHRATAEIMGALLAGVMDEPLELRDKIWGYAVPIMQGVFADGLTPENIAYWMTCLHLITNSKDPRRLREVVDRLAAFRLDMTSNAAFKESSKIQLLEFAIADAGWHFRLEKPISVREAMGRTLATIFRTRYYESFKDVSALLAANKPESTIVIEPFVPTDEFAATITGVFTQLAKWRTERTPGQQTPSSYTSGSKTVMLWLDTTLCSYECTSLLPFFADTFMEELLHMMDVKEDPELQRLASTDAAFIDALICIGRSSTSWHQRLRTLINMQVLYFRRIFLIAPAQQSALVEAVSAMLQDTQLEVRMGAATTLAGMIRCSPLALRTSAITALIKEFSDLLDANPMPRKRPGTDTPVDHAKQVLRRHAAVLGLGALVQAFP
;
A
#
# COMPACT_ATOMS: atom_id res chain seq x y z
N MET A 1 11.08 6.24 26.38
CA MET A 1 10.31 7.49 26.56
C MET A 1 10.34 8.02 27.99
N ALA A 2 10.05 7.23 29.04
CA ALA A 2 10.09 7.75 30.43
C ALA A 2 11.44 8.42 30.80
N SER A 3 12.58 7.81 30.42
CA SER A 3 13.92 8.37 30.66
C SER A 3 14.16 9.70 29.92
N VAL A 4 13.66 9.81 28.68
CA VAL A 4 13.81 11.01 27.86
C VAL A 4 13.03 12.20 28.45
N MET A 5 11.80 11.97 28.90
CA MET A 5 11.00 13.02 29.54
C MET A 5 11.66 13.52 30.83
N LEU A 6 12.22 12.62 31.63
CA LEU A 6 12.99 12.99 32.82
C LEU A 6 14.22 13.84 32.45
N LEU A 7 14.95 13.45 31.41
CA LEU A 7 16.10 14.21 30.92
C LEU A 7 15.69 15.60 30.42
N MET A 8 14.59 15.73 29.68
CA MET A 8 14.07 17.02 29.24
C MET A 8 13.81 17.95 30.43
N HIS A 9 13.07 17.50 31.43
CA HIS A 9 12.83 18.30 32.64
C HIS A 9 14.10 18.63 33.43
N THR A 10 15.08 17.72 33.43
CA THR A 10 16.38 17.97 34.07
C THR A 10 17.16 19.03 33.31
N PHE A 11 17.10 19.01 31.98
CA PHE A 11 17.74 20.01 31.14
C PHE A 11 17.06 21.37 31.21
N ASP A 12 15.73 21.42 31.32
CA ASP A 12 15.00 22.69 31.57
C ASP A 12 15.54 23.37 32.84
N LEU A 13 15.68 22.62 33.94
CA LEU A 13 16.28 23.14 35.18
C LEU A 13 17.74 23.57 35.00
N LEU A 14 18.49 22.89 34.14
CA LEU A 14 19.89 23.23 33.85
C LEU A 14 19.98 24.53 33.04
N TYR A 15 19.08 24.73 32.09
CA TYR A 15 18.99 25.94 31.28
C TYR A 15 18.62 27.16 32.14
N ASP A 16 17.75 26.96 33.13
CA ASP A 16 17.39 27.97 34.14
C ASP A 16 18.49 28.22 35.19
N GLY A 17 19.59 27.45 35.18
CA GLY A 17 20.67 27.56 36.16
C GLY A 17 20.29 27.07 37.57
N LEU A 18 19.28 26.20 37.67
CA LEU A 18 18.78 25.61 38.91
C LEU A 18 19.45 24.29 39.28
N THR A 19 20.41 23.81 38.47
CA THR A 19 21.17 22.58 38.71
C THR A 19 22.61 22.88 39.09
N ALA A 20 23.22 21.98 39.88
CA ALA A 20 24.67 21.99 40.10
C ALA A 20 25.45 21.53 38.87
N ALA A 21 24.85 20.69 38.03
CA ALA A 21 25.43 20.24 36.75
C ALA A 21 25.36 21.37 35.71
N THR A 22 26.36 21.43 34.85
CA THR A 22 26.50 22.40 33.77
C THR A 22 26.35 21.73 32.41
N LEU A 23 26.16 22.55 31.36
CA LEU A 23 26.13 22.03 29.99
C LEU A 23 27.43 21.32 29.59
N GLU A 24 28.58 21.74 30.13
CA GLU A 24 29.86 21.09 29.83
C GLU A 24 29.95 19.70 30.48
N ASP A 25 29.41 19.53 31.69
CA ASP A 25 29.31 18.20 32.33
C ASP A 25 28.44 17.26 31.49
N VAL A 26 27.34 17.77 30.91
CA VAL A 26 26.48 16.98 30.01
C VAL A 26 27.21 16.59 28.73
N LYS A 27 28.02 17.49 28.14
CA LYS A 27 28.81 17.16 26.95
C LYS A 27 29.90 16.12 27.23
N GLU A 28 30.55 16.22 28.38
CA GLU A 28 31.51 15.22 28.84
C GLU A 28 30.82 13.85 28.98
N GLU A 29 29.64 13.84 29.61
CA GLU A 29 28.85 12.62 29.79
C GLU A 29 28.38 12.02 28.47
N VAL A 30 27.90 12.83 27.51
CA VAL A 30 27.52 12.37 26.17
C VAL A 30 28.72 11.73 25.47
N THR A 31 29.90 12.35 25.57
CA THR A 31 31.13 11.82 24.97
C THR A 31 31.54 10.50 25.63
N ARG A 32 31.44 10.42 26.96
CA ARG A 32 31.71 9.21 27.74
C ARG A 32 30.74 8.07 27.43
N VAL A 33 29.47 8.38 27.20
CA VAL A 33 28.43 7.37 26.91
C VAL A 33 28.53 6.88 25.46
N PHE A 34 28.85 7.78 24.53
CA PHE A 34 28.96 7.40 23.12
C PHE A 34 30.24 6.60 22.83
N GLU A 35 31.34 6.91 23.51
CA GLU A 35 32.67 6.30 23.32
C GLU A 35 33.06 6.29 21.82
N ASP A 36 33.16 5.10 21.22
CA ASP A 36 33.47 4.88 19.80
C ASP A 36 32.23 4.56 18.95
N GLY A 37 31.04 4.45 19.56
CA GLY A 37 29.80 4.08 18.89
C GLY A 37 29.80 2.66 18.33
N SER A 38 30.60 1.75 18.89
CA SER A 38 30.64 0.35 18.46
C SER A 38 29.49 -0.49 19.01
N ASP A 39 28.92 -0.12 20.16
CA ASP A 39 27.81 -0.83 20.81
C ASP A 39 26.46 -0.13 20.55
N LYS A 40 25.43 -0.92 20.22
CA LYS A 40 24.05 -0.41 20.10
C LYS A 40 23.52 0.25 21.37
N HIS A 41 23.98 -0.15 22.55
CA HIS A 41 23.57 0.41 23.83
C HIS A 41 24.15 1.82 24.04
N GLN A 42 25.38 2.08 23.55
CA GLN A 42 25.96 3.43 23.49
C GLN A 42 25.08 4.33 22.61
N HIS A 43 24.71 3.85 21.41
CA HIS A 43 23.80 4.59 20.53
C HIS A 43 22.44 4.86 21.16
N ARG A 44 21.85 3.88 21.86
CA ARG A 44 20.55 4.06 22.51
C ARG A 44 20.61 5.17 23.54
N ALA A 45 21.55 5.09 24.49
CA ALA A 45 21.68 6.08 25.56
C ALA A 45 21.99 7.47 24.98
N THR A 46 22.90 7.53 24.01
CA THR A 46 23.28 8.78 23.33
C THR A 46 22.09 9.40 22.59
N ALA A 47 21.32 8.61 21.84
CA ALA A 47 20.14 9.09 21.13
C ALA A 47 19.05 9.60 22.09
N GLU A 48 18.86 8.96 23.24
CA GLU A 48 17.93 9.41 24.27
C GLU A 48 18.37 10.76 24.89
N ILE A 49 19.66 10.91 25.23
CA ILE A 49 20.22 12.16 25.78
C ILE A 49 20.15 13.29 24.74
N MET A 50 20.58 13.02 23.51
CA MET A 50 20.57 14.01 22.43
C MET A 50 19.16 14.44 22.04
N GLY A 51 18.22 13.51 21.99
CA GLY A 51 16.82 13.82 21.74
C GLY A 51 16.27 14.80 22.79
N ALA A 52 16.55 14.55 24.07
CA ALA A 52 16.13 15.45 25.15
C ALA A 52 16.81 16.82 25.07
N LEU A 53 18.11 16.89 24.79
CA LEU A 53 18.84 18.16 24.61
C LEU A 53 18.28 18.99 23.45
N LEU A 54 18.11 18.36 22.29
CA LEU A 54 17.69 19.05 21.06
C LEU A 54 16.22 19.48 21.13
N ALA A 55 15.34 18.65 21.70
CA ALA A 55 13.92 18.96 21.82
C ALA A 55 13.62 19.97 22.94
N GLY A 56 14.34 19.88 24.07
CA GLY A 56 14.13 20.74 25.24
C GLY A 56 14.54 22.20 24.99
N VAL A 57 15.68 22.43 24.32
CA VAL A 57 16.20 23.79 24.09
C VAL A 57 15.43 24.60 23.03
N MET A 58 14.39 24.02 22.41
CA MET A 58 13.75 24.68 21.28
C MET A 58 13.12 26.02 21.66
N ASP A 59 12.54 26.12 22.85
CA ASP A 59 11.80 27.30 23.31
C ASP A 59 12.66 28.27 24.15
N GLU A 60 13.97 28.00 24.24
CA GLU A 60 14.99 28.82 24.89
C GLU A 60 15.52 29.95 23.99
N PRO A 61 16.25 30.95 24.55
CA PRO A 61 16.93 31.97 23.76
C PRO A 61 17.84 31.38 22.68
N LEU A 62 17.91 32.09 21.55
CA LEU A 62 18.64 31.63 20.36
C LEU A 62 20.11 31.33 20.65
N GLU A 63 20.74 32.09 21.53
CA GLU A 63 22.14 31.90 21.90
C GLU A 63 22.37 30.53 22.57
N LEU A 64 21.46 30.13 23.46
CA LEU A 64 21.53 28.83 24.13
C LEU A 64 21.19 27.70 23.16
N ARG A 65 20.12 27.88 22.37
CA ARG A 65 19.74 26.93 21.32
C ARG A 65 20.90 26.68 20.37
N ASP A 66 21.55 27.72 19.85
CA ASP A 66 22.65 27.60 18.90
C ASP A 66 23.89 26.94 19.52
N LYS A 67 24.16 27.20 20.81
CA LYS A 67 25.23 26.51 21.55
C LYS A 67 24.98 25.01 21.66
N ILE A 68 23.75 24.59 21.96
CA ILE A 68 23.40 23.17 22.12
C ILE A 68 23.30 22.48 20.76
N TRP A 69 22.61 23.09 19.80
CA TRP A 69 22.46 22.56 18.45
C TRP A 69 23.80 22.48 17.73
N GLY A 70 24.67 23.49 17.88
CA GLY A 70 26.02 23.49 17.33
C GLY A 70 26.91 22.37 17.85
N TYR A 71 26.61 21.80 19.01
CA TYR A 71 27.29 20.61 19.55
C TYR A 71 26.61 19.31 19.14
N ALA A 72 25.30 19.19 19.35
CA ALA A 72 24.59 17.92 19.20
C ALA A 72 24.26 17.57 17.75
N VAL A 73 23.85 18.54 16.92
CA VAL A 73 23.46 18.25 15.52
C VAL A 73 24.60 17.63 14.70
N PRO A 74 25.87 18.11 14.77
CA PRO A 74 26.97 17.47 14.06
C PRO A 74 27.19 16.00 14.40
N ILE A 75 27.04 15.62 15.68
CA ILE A 75 27.18 14.23 16.13
C ILE A 75 26.07 13.37 15.52
N MET A 76 24.82 13.81 15.63
CA MET A 76 23.66 13.11 15.06
C MET A 76 23.80 12.94 13.54
N GLN A 77 24.25 13.99 12.85
CA GLN A 77 24.46 13.95 11.41
C GLN A 77 25.64 13.06 10.99
N GLY A 78 26.69 12.96 11.82
CA GLY A 78 27.77 11.99 11.62
C GLY A 78 27.26 10.55 11.72
N VAL A 79 26.39 10.26 12.71
CA VAL A 79 25.75 8.96 12.83
C VAL A 79 24.85 8.67 11.62
N PHE A 80 24.03 9.61 11.18
CA PHE A 80 23.16 9.43 10.01
C PHE A 80 23.95 9.19 8.71
N ALA A 81 25.15 9.77 8.60
CA ALA A 81 26.00 9.59 7.44
C ALA A 81 26.63 8.18 7.39
N ASP A 82 27.22 7.73 8.51
CA ASP A 82 28.12 6.58 8.51
C ASP A 82 27.94 5.59 9.68
N GLY A 83 27.28 5.99 10.78
CA GLY A 83 27.18 5.20 12.02
C GLY A 83 25.92 4.36 12.16
N LEU A 84 25.01 4.36 11.18
CA LEU A 84 23.78 3.57 11.25
C LEU A 84 24.01 2.09 10.95
N THR A 85 23.39 1.24 11.77
CA THR A 85 23.32 -0.21 11.62
C THR A 85 21.87 -0.68 11.77
N PRO A 86 21.52 -1.90 11.32
CA PRO A 86 20.17 -2.45 11.53
C PRO A 86 19.75 -2.49 13.00
N GLU A 87 20.71 -2.59 13.94
CA GLU A 87 20.44 -2.70 15.38
C GLU A 87 20.24 -1.34 16.07
N ASN A 88 20.72 -0.24 15.49
CA ASN A 88 20.69 1.09 16.12
C ASN A 88 19.75 2.10 15.45
N ILE A 89 19.31 1.86 14.21
CA ILE A 89 18.51 2.82 13.43
C ILE A 89 17.22 3.23 14.13
N ALA A 90 16.56 2.30 14.84
CA ALA A 90 15.32 2.58 15.56
C ALA A 90 15.49 3.64 16.67
N TYR A 91 16.65 3.67 17.35
CA TYR A 91 16.92 4.66 18.39
C TYR A 91 17.06 6.06 17.80
N TRP A 92 17.76 6.17 16.68
CA TRP A 92 17.98 7.42 15.98
C TRP A 92 16.74 7.94 15.26
N MET A 93 15.90 7.05 14.71
CA MET A 93 14.57 7.43 14.22
C MET A 93 13.67 7.96 15.35
N THR A 94 13.74 7.36 16.54
CA THR A 94 13.00 7.87 17.72
C THR A 94 13.51 9.24 18.16
N CYS A 95 14.83 9.45 18.15
CA CYS A 95 15.45 10.74 18.42
C CYS A 95 15.03 11.79 17.39
N LEU A 96 15.09 11.46 16.09
CA LEU A 96 14.60 12.32 15.01
C LEU A 96 13.13 12.68 15.23
N HIS A 97 12.29 11.68 15.51
CA HIS A 97 10.86 11.88 15.76
C HIS A 97 10.61 12.87 16.90
N LEU A 98 11.35 12.74 18.00
CA LEU A 98 11.19 13.63 19.14
C LEU A 98 11.49 15.10 18.79
N ILE A 99 12.48 15.34 17.93
CA ILE A 99 12.85 16.70 17.54
C ILE A 99 11.96 17.26 16.41
N THR A 100 11.38 16.40 15.56
CA THR A 100 10.53 16.82 14.42
C THR A 100 9.04 16.86 14.74
N ASN A 101 8.54 15.98 15.60
CA ASN A 101 7.11 15.84 15.86
C ASN A 101 6.52 17.11 16.47
N SER A 102 5.41 17.59 15.88
CA SER A 102 4.66 18.77 16.34
C SER A 102 5.51 20.04 16.42
N LYS A 103 6.62 20.10 15.69
CA LYS A 103 7.50 21.26 15.58
C LYS A 103 7.49 21.78 14.14
N ASP A 104 7.67 23.10 14.00
CA ASP A 104 7.80 23.73 12.69
C ASP A 104 9.14 23.32 12.05
N PRO A 105 9.15 22.68 10.85
CA PRO A 105 10.38 22.26 10.18
C PRO A 105 11.38 23.39 9.94
N ARG A 106 10.90 24.65 9.86
CA ARG A 106 11.75 25.84 9.69
C ARG A 106 12.65 26.11 10.90
N ARG A 107 12.29 25.65 12.10
CA ARG A 107 13.11 25.74 13.32
C ARG A 107 14.19 24.66 13.40
N LEU A 108 14.13 23.67 12.51
CA LEU A 108 14.99 22.48 12.49
C LEU A 108 15.84 22.44 11.21
N ARG A 109 16.09 23.61 10.60
CA ARG A 109 16.63 23.75 9.25
C ARG A 109 17.94 22.99 9.06
N GLU A 110 18.81 22.98 10.07
CA GLU A 110 20.10 22.27 10.04
C GLU A 110 19.94 20.77 9.81
N VAL A 111 18.88 20.17 10.34
CA VAL A 111 18.57 18.74 10.21
C VAL A 111 17.78 18.50 8.92
N VAL A 112 16.71 19.26 8.72
CA VAL A 112 15.78 19.10 7.59
C VAL A 112 16.48 19.34 6.25
N ASP A 113 17.27 20.41 6.12
CA ASP A 113 17.96 20.73 4.87
C ASP A 113 18.98 19.64 4.52
N ARG A 114 19.66 19.06 5.52
CA ARG A 114 20.65 18.00 5.30
C ARG A 114 19.99 16.69 4.88
N LEU A 115 18.85 16.34 5.48
CA LEU A 115 18.05 15.18 5.05
C LEU A 115 17.49 15.38 3.63
N ALA A 116 17.00 16.58 3.30
CA ALA A 116 16.48 16.91 1.98
C ALA A 116 17.59 17.02 0.89
N ALA A 117 18.80 17.40 1.29
CA ALA A 117 19.97 17.45 0.41
C ALA A 117 20.50 16.06 0.04
N PHE A 118 20.07 14.99 0.74
CA PHE A 118 20.52 13.64 0.46
C PHE A 118 20.29 13.25 -1.00
N ARG A 119 21.34 12.69 -1.62
CA ARG A 119 21.29 12.11 -2.96
C ARG A 119 21.78 10.69 -2.87
N LEU A 120 21.06 9.81 -3.55
CA LEU A 120 21.45 8.42 -3.61
C LEU A 120 22.74 8.27 -4.40
N ASP A 121 23.67 7.51 -3.84
CA ASP A 121 24.79 6.96 -4.60
C ASP A 121 24.40 5.63 -5.26
N MET A 122 24.08 5.69 -6.55
CA MET A 122 23.76 4.50 -7.38
C MET A 122 24.94 3.54 -7.56
N THR A 123 26.16 3.94 -7.20
CA THR A 123 27.38 3.12 -7.30
C THR A 123 27.76 2.45 -5.99
N SER A 124 27.08 2.79 -4.89
CA SER A 124 27.33 2.22 -3.58
C SER A 124 26.85 0.77 -3.49
N ASN A 125 27.74 -0.12 -3.05
CA ASN A 125 27.39 -1.51 -2.71
C ASN A 125 26.78 -1.65 -1.30
N ALA A 126 26.67 -0.56 -0.55
CA ALA A 126 26.14 -0.56 0.82
C ALA A 126 24.62 -0.27 0.83
N ALA A 127 23.82 -1.24 0.41
CA ALA A 127 22.37 -1.10 0.27
C ALA A 127 21.67 -0.61 1.56
N PHE A 128 22.09 -1.11 2.73
CA PHE A 128 21.53 -0.66 4.02
C PHE A 128 21.79 0.83 4.28
N LYS A 129 23.01 1.30 4.01
CA LYS A 129 23.42 2.69 4.26
C LYS A 129 22.62 3.68 3.42
N GLU A 130 22.31 3.29 2.20
CA GLU A 130 21.48 4.12 1.32
C GLU A 130 19.99 4.03 1.70
N SER A 131 19.49 2.84 2.07
CA SER A 131 18.11 2.65 2.55
C SER A 131 17.82 3.40 3.85
N SER A 132 18.74 3.40 4.81
CA SER A 132 18.56 4.05 6.12
C SER A 132 18.40 5.56 5.99
N LYS A 133 19.16 6.20 5.09
CA LYS A 133 19.02 7.64 4.80
C LYS A 133 17.67 8.00 4.19
N ILE A 134 17.13 7.13 3.32
CA ILE A 134 15.78 7.32 2.78
C ILE A 134 14.74 7.16 3.89
N GLN A 135 14.89 6.17 4.78
CA GLN A 135 13.99 5.99 5.91
C GLN A 135 13.99 7.20 6.86
N LEU A 136 15.17 7.80 7.12
CA LEU A 136 15.26 9.04 7.91
C LEU A 136 14.52 10.21 7.24
N LEU A 137 14.66 10.36 5.92
CA LEU A 137 13.96 11.39 5.16
C LEU A 137 12.45 11.14 5.13
N GLU A 138 12.01 9.90 4.93
CA GLU A 138 10.61 9.48 5.01
C GLU A 138 10.00 9.89 6.36
N PHE A 139 10.71 9.61 7.47
CA PHE A 139 10.28 9.98 8.81
C PHE A 139 10.15 11.49 8.98
N ALA A 140 11.13 12.26 8.50
CA ALA A 140 11.09 13.72 8.55
C ALA A 140 9.93 14.31 7.73
N ILE A 141 9.61 13.73 6.57
CA ILE A 141 8.45 14.13 5.76
C ILE A 141 7.15 13.79 6.48
N ALA A 142 7.05 12.60 7.06
CA ALA A 142 5.86 12.15 7.78
C ALA A 142 5.53 13.05 8.97
N ASP A 143 6.52 13.38 9.80
CA ASP A 143 6.34 14.22 11.00
C ASP A 143 6.04 15.68 10.67
N ALA A 144 6.71 16.22 9.65
CA ALA A 144 6.46 17.59 9.20
C ALA A 144 5.10 17.73 8.49
N GLY A 145 4.56 16.64 7.95
CA GLY A 145 3.32 16.63 7.20
C GLY A 145 3.36 17.59 6.02
N TRP A 146 2.26 18.32 5.81
CA TRP A 146 2.10 19.28 4.70
C TRP A 146 3.04 20.51 4.76
N HIS A 147 3.75 20.69 5.87
CA HIS A 147 4.76 21.75 6.03
C HIS A 147 6.10 21.42 5.38
N PHE A 148 6.36 20.13 5.08
CA PHE A 148 7.56 19.75 4.35
C PHE A 148 7.43 20.17 2.87
N ARG A 149 8.38 20.98 2.38
CA ARG A 149 8.35 21.55 1.01
C ARG A 149 9.71 21.50 0.29
N LEU A 150 10.67 20.73 0.83
CA LEU A 150 12.06 20.72 0.36
C LEU A 150 12.40 19.50 -0.49
N GLU A 151 11.40 18.70 -0.86
CA GLU A 151 11.56 17.53 -1.68
C GLU A 151 11.91 17.91 -3.13
N LYS A 152 13.04 17.39 -3.62
CA LYS A 152 13.36 17.32 -5.05
C LYS A 152 13.09 15.89 -5.53
N PRO A 153 12.92 15.62 -6.84
CA PRO A 153 12.64 14.28 -7.34
C PRO A 153 13.67 13.26 -6.83
N ILE A 154 13.22 12.30 -6.03
CA ILE A 154 14.05 11.24 -5.44
C ILE A 154 13.97 10.01 -6.35
N SER A 155 15.09 9.31 -6.58
CA SER A 155 15.19 8.18 -7.51
C SER A 155 15.77 6.93 -6.82
N VAL A 156 15.01 6.12 -6.05
CA VAL A 156 15.48 4.81 -5.48
C VAL A 156 14.46 3.81 -4.89
N ARG A 157 14.52 2.55 -5.33
CA ARG A 157 13.44 1.55 -5.54
C ARG A 157 12.63 0.93 -4.36
N GLU A 158 13.18 0.68 -3.16
CA GLU A 158 12.40 -0.01 -2.08
C GLU A 158 11.79 0.94 -1.04
N ALA A 159 12.60 1.83 -0.47
CA ALA A 159 12.09 2.90 0.40
C ALA A 159 11.35 3.99 -0.39
N MET A 160 11.53 4.06 -1.73
CA MET A 160 10.76 4.93 -2.64
C MET A 160 9.26 4.76 -2.46
N GLY A 161 8.77 3.53 -2.50
CA GLY A 161 7.32 3.31 -2.55
C GLY A 161 6.65 3.95 -1.36
N ARG A 162 7.22 3.71 -0.17
CA ARG A 162 6.78 4.29 1.10
C ARG A 162 7.00 5.80 1.19
N THR A 163 8.19 6.29 0.79
CA THR A 163 8.48 7.73 0.81
C THR A 163 7.57 8.49 -0.16
N LEU A 164 7.35 7.99 -1.37
CA LEU A 164 6.45 8.59 -2.37
C LEU A 164 5.01 8.58 -1.87
N ALA A 165 4.53 7.46 -1.31
CA ALA A 165 3.21 7.40 -0.70
C ALA A 165 3.06 8.46 0.40
N THR A 166 4.07 8.59 1.26
CA THR A 166 4.11 9.60 2.33
C THR A 166 4.10 11.02 1.77
N ILE A 167 4.90 11.33 0.74
CA ILE A 167 4.90 12.65 0.09
C ILE A 167 3.52 13.00 -0.47
N PHE A 168 2.89 12.07 -1.21
CA PHE A 168 1.56 12.34 -1.76
C PHE A 168 0.51 12.50 -0.66
N ARG A 169 0.55 11.66 0.38
CA ARG A 169 -0.34 11.74 1.54
C ARG A 169 -0.20 13.08 2.25
N THR A 170 1.02 13.53 2.53
CA THR A 170 1.24 14.76 3.31
C THR A 170 0.97 16.02 2.50
N ARG A 171 0.97 15.97 1.17
CA ARG A 171 0.67 17.12 0.32
C ARG A 171 -0.81 17.46 0.25
N TYR A 172 -1.69 16.50 0.56
CA TYR A 172 -3.11 16.76 0.54
C TYR A 172 -3.53 17.65 1.71
N TYR A 173 -4.15 18.78 1.41
CA TYR A 173 -4.84 19.60 2.41
C TYR A 173 -6.03 20.29 1.75
N GLU A 174 -7.18 20.22 2.41
CA GLU A 174 -8.35 21.02 2.06
C GLU A 174 -8.34 22.28 2.91
N SER A 175 -8.35 23.43 2.26
CA SER A 175 -8.46 24.71 2.96
C SER A 175 -9.50 25.57 2.28
N PHE A 176 -10.41 26.11 3.10
CA PHE A 176 -11.43 27.05 2.67
C PHE A 176 -11.17 28.36 3.39
N LYS A 177 -11.34 29.48 2.67
CA LYS A 177 -11.12 30.82 3.23
C LYS A 177 -12.00 31.11 4.45
N ASP A 178 -13.19 30.51 4.52
CA ASP A 178 -14.16 30.67 5.58
C ASP A 178 -15.17 29.51 5.56
N VAL A 179 -15.95 29.37 6.63
CA VAL A 179 -16.98 28.32 6.77
C VAL A 179 -18.07 28.45 5.70
N SER A 180 -18.38 29.66 5.24
CA SER A 180 -19.42 29.87 4.22
C SER A 180 -18.98 29.32 2.87
N ALA A 181 -17.71 29.47 2.50
CA ALA A 181 -17.12 28.91 1.30
C ALA A 181 -17.08 27.38 1.35
N LEU A 182 -16.72 26.79 2.51
CA LEU A 182 -16.81 25.34 2.73
C LEU A 182 -18.24 24.83 2.48
N LEU A 183 -19.24 25.45 3.13
CA LEU A 183 -20.63 25.04 2.99
C LEU A 183 -21.15 25.24 1.56
N ALA A 184 -20.77 26.34 0.90
CA ALA A 184 -21.15 26.60 -0.48
C ALA A 184 -20.54 25.58 -1.45
N ALA A 185 -19.31 25.14 -1.21
CA ALA A 185 -18.64 24.12 -2.01
C ALA A 185 -19.19 22.71 -1.78
N ASN A 186 -19.70 22.40 -0.58
CA ASN A 186 -20.35 21.11 -0.27
C ASN A 186 -21.79 21.01 -0.76
N LYS A 187 -22.46 22.14 -1.00
CA LYS A 187 -23.87 22.18 -1.39
C LYS A 187 -24.22 21.50 -2.74
N PRO A 188 -23.36 21.55 -3.78
CA PRO A 188 -23.64 20.92 -5.07
C PRO A 188 -23.18 19.46 -5.14
N GLU A 189 -22.20 19.04 -4.35
CA GLU A 189 -21.62 17.69 -4.41
C GLU A 189 -22.36 16.71 -3.50
N SER A 190 -23.11 15.80 -4.12
CA SER A 190 -23.66 14.58 -3.51
C SER A 190 -24.57 14.80 -2.28
N THR A 191 -25.20 13.73 -1.82
CA THR A 191 -25.98 13.69 -0.57
C THR A 191 -25.13 13.78 0.70
N ILE A 192 -23.79 13.85 0.59
CA ILE A 192 -22.88 13.69 1.74
C ILE A 192 -21.97 14.93 1.89
N VAL A 193 -20.89 15.06 1.10
CA VAL A 193 -19.90 16.17 1.12
C VAL A 193 -19.06 16.14 -0.17
N ILE A 194 -18.19 17.16 -0.34
CA ILE A 194 -17.12 17.18 -1.34
C ILE A 194 -16.29 15.90 -1.22
N GLU A 195 -15.95 15.30 -2.36
CA GLU A 195 -15.07 14.14 -2.39
C GLU A 195 -13.65 14.53 -1.91
N PRO A 196 -13.13 13.93 -0.83
CA PRO A 196 -11.76 14.20 -0.40
C PRO A 196 -10.77 13.41 -1.24
N PHE A 197 -9.52 13.87 -1.26
CA PHE A 197 -8.39 13.24 -1.95
C PHE A 197 -8.55 13.18 -3.47
N VAL A 198 -9.23 14.16 -4.08
CA VAL A 198 -9.31 14.25 -5.54
C VAL A 198 -7.91 14.39 -6.14
N PRO A 199 -7.51 13.51 -7.08
CA PRO A 199 -6.19 13.56 -7.70
C PRO A 199 -6.02 14.83 -8.53
N THR A 200 -4.89 15.50 -8.40
CA THR A 200 -4.53 16.64 -9.26
C THR A 200 -4.16 16.17 -10.66
N ASP A 201 -4.26 17.06 -11.66
CA ASP A 201 -3.84 16.75 -13.04
C ASP A 201 -2.37 16.30 -13.12
N GLU A 202 -1.50 16.92 -12.32
CA GLU A 202 -0.08 16.53 -12.23
C GLU A 202 0.08 15.11 -11.66
N PHE A 203 -0.68 14.77 -10.61
CA PHE A 203 -0.67 13.43 -10.04
C PHE A 203 -1.20 12.40 -11.05
N ALA A 204 -2.32 12.68 -11.69
CA ALA A 204 -2.89 11.82 -12.72
C ALA A 204 -1.91 11.58 -13.87
N ALA A 205 -1.29 12.64 -14.40
CA ALA A 205 -0.28 12.54 -15.45
C ALA A 205 0.95 11.73 -15.02
N THR A 206 1.38 11.87 -13.76
CA THR A 206 2.48 11.09 -13.20
C THR A 206 2.13 9.61 -13.15
N ILE A 207 0.95 9.27 -12.63
CA ILE A 207 0.48 7.89 -12.54
C ILE A 207 0.36 7.25 -13.93
N THR A 208 -0.33 7.90 -14.86
CA THR A 208 -0.47 7.41 -16.24
C THR A 208 0.89 7.24 -16.92
N GLY A 209 1.82 8.18 -16.72
CA GLY A 209 3.18 8.12 -17.26
C GLY A 209 3.97 6.91 -16.72
N VAL A 210 3.89 6.65 -15.42
CA VAL A 210 4.55 5.50 -14.78
C VAL A 210 4.03 4.18 -15.33
N PHE A 211 2.71 4.01 -15.43
CA PHE A 211 2.11 2.76 -15.94
C PHE A 211 2.33 2.57 -17.44
N THR A 212 2.34 3.66 -18.22
CA THR A 212 2.73 3.62 -19.64
C THR A 212 4.18 3.15 -19.80
N GLN A 213 5.08 3.63 -18.95
CA GLN A 213 6.48 3.22 -18.97
C GLN A 213 6.67 1.76 -18.52
N LEU A 214 5.88 1.28 -17.56
CA LEU A 214 5.85 -0.13 -17.16
C LEU A 214 5.41 -1.03 -18.31
N ALA A 215 4.33 -0.68 -19.02
CA ALA A 215 3.86 -1.42 -20.19
C ALA A 215 4.95 -1.51 -21.27
N LYS A 216 5.70 -0.43 -21.51
CA LYS A 216 6.85 -0.46 -22.41
C LYS A 216 7.93 -1.42 -21.92
N TRP A 217 8.39 -1.31 -20.67
CA TRP A 217 9.41 -2.20 -20.11
C TRP A 217 8.95 -3.66 -20.08
N ARG A 218 7.65 -3.93 -19.97
CA ARG A 218 7.05 -5.27 -20.05
C ARG A 218 7.33 -5.93 -21.40
N THR A 219 7.13 -5.18 -22.50
CA THR A 219 7.40 -5.68 -23.86
C THR A 219 8.88 -5.88 -24.16
N GLU A 220 9.75 -5.10 -23.52
CA GLU A 220 11.21 -5.19 -23.67
C GLU A 220 11.82 -6.35 -22.86
N ARG A 221 11.10 -6.89 -21.88
CA ARG A 221 11.59 -7.96 -21.01
C ARG A 221 11.55 -9.31 -21.73
N THR A 222 12.69 -10.00 -21.77
CA THR A 222 12.78 -11.36 -22.27
C THR A 222 12.10 -12.36 -21.32
N PRO A 223 11.20 -13.24 -21.81
CA PRO A 223 10.60 -14.29 -20.98
C PRO A 223 11.66 -15.18 -20.32
N GLY A 224 11.51 -15.48 -19.03
CA GLY A 224 12.42 -16.34 -18.28
C GLY A 224 13.70 -15.67 -17.77
N GLN A 225 13.87 -14.36 -17.98
CA GLN A 225 14.98 -13.60 -17.40
C GLN A 225 14.92 -13.61 -15.86
N GLN A 226 15.96 -14.16 -15.23
CA GLN A 226 16.16 -14.26 -13.78
C GLN A 226 16.88 -13.03 -13.18
N THR A 227 17.61 -12.27 -13.99
CA THR A 227 18.27 -11.05 -13.53
C THR A 227 17.28 -9.90 -13.40
N PRO A 228 17.47 -8.98 -12.42
CA PRO A 228 16.63 -7.79 -12.29
C PRO A 228 16.63 -6.97 -13.59
N SER A 229 15.43 -6.72 -14.11
CA SER A 229 15.16 -5.83 -15.25
C SER A 229 14.52 -4.53 -14.79
N SER A 230 14.51 -3.52 -15.66
CA SER A 230 13.78 -2.26 -15.43
C SER A 230 12.31 -2.51 -15.13
N TYR A 231 11.67 -3.45 -15.85
CA TYR A 231 10.29 -3.85 -15.58
C TYR A 231 10.13 -4.39 -14.15
N THR A 232 10.88 -5.44 -13.79
CA THR A 232 10.76 -6.05 -12.45
C THR A 232 11.08 -5.08 -11.31
N SER A 233 12.06 -4.19 -11.51
CA SER A 233 12.41 -3.17 -10.51
C SER A 233 11.36 -2.08 -10.40
N GLY A 234 10.82 -1.62 -11.53
CA GLY A 234 9.73 -0.66 -11.59
C GLY A 234 8.45 -1.21 -10.97
N SER A 235 8.06 -2.43 -11.32
CA SER A 235 6.91 -3.13 -10.75
C SER A 235 7.01 -3.25 -9.24
N LYS A 236 8.16 -3.66 -8.68
CA LYS A 236 8.36 -3.72 -7.23
C LYS A 236 8.18 -2.36 -6.55
N THR A 237 8.74 -1.30 -7.15
CA THR A 237 8.61 0.06 -6.62
C THR A 237 7.14 0.51 -6.59
N VAL A 238 6.42 0.28 -7.69
CA VAL A 238 4.99 0.61 -7.80
C VAL A 238 4.14 -0.23 -6.86
N MET A 239 4.47 -1.51 -6.68
CA MET A 239 3.75 -2.39 -5.75
C MET A 239 3.93 -1.97 -4.30
N LEU A 240 5.15 -1.62 -3.88
CA LEU A 240 5.39 -1.10 -2.53
C LEU A 240 4.68 0.24 -2.30
N TRP A 241 4.63 1.10 -3.33
CA TRP A 241 3.87 2.34 -3.29
C TRP A 241 2.36 2.08 -3.16
N LEU A 242 1.80 1.20 -3.99
CA LEU A 242 0.38 0.81 -3.94
C LEU A 242 0.04 0.18 -2.59
N ASP A 243 0.83 -0.77 -2.10
CA ASP A 243 0.61 -1.42 -0.80
C ASP A 243 0.55 -0.39 0.35
N THR A 244 1.51 0.53 0.37
CA THR A 244 1.56 1.60 1.38
C THR A 244 0.38 2.55 1.29
N THR A 245 -0.02 2.93 0.07
CA THR A 245 -1.10 3.89 -0.18
C THR A 245 -2.46 3.25 0.11
N LEU A 246 -2.66 1.99 -0.29
CA LEU A 246 -3.92 1.24 -0.15
C LEU A 246 -4.21 0.84 1.31
N CYS A 247 -3.19 0.79 2.16
CA CYS A 247 -3.33 0.58 3.60
C CYS A 247 -3.69 1.87 4.39
N SER A 248 -3.89 3.00 3.70
CA SER A 248 -4.17 4.30 4.32
C SER A 248 -5.38 4.98 3.67
N TYR A 249 -5.87 6.08 4.25
CA TYR A 249 -7.14 6.72 3.88
C TYR A 249 -7.11 7.44 2.52
N GLU A 250 -5.94 7.89 2.08
CA GLU A 250 -5.73 8.57 0.79
C GLU A 250 -5.86 7.61 -0.41
N CYS A 251 -6.02 6.30 -0.17
CA CYS A 251 -6.27 5.32 -1.21
C CYS A 251 -7.49 5.63 -2.08
N THR A 252 -8.42 6.45 -1.58
CA THR A 252 -9.58 6.96 -2.33
C THR A 252 -9.16 7.76 -3.57
N SER A 253 -8.03 8.49 -3.51
CA SER A 253 -7.46 9.20 -4.67
C SER A 253 -7.10 8.29 -5.83
N LEU A 254 -6.93 6.98 -5.56
CA LEU A 254 -6.54 5.99 -6.55
C LEU A 254 -7.73 5.41 -7.32
N LEU A 255 -8.96 5.60 -6.83
CA LEU A 255 -10.18 5.04 -7.42
C LEU A 255 -10.31 5.28 -8.94
N PRO A 256 -10.07 6.50 -9.46
CA PRO A 256 -10.22 6.76 -10.89
C PRO A 256 -9.26 5.97 -11.79
N PHE A 257 -8.15 5.49 -11.25
CA PHE A 257 -7.11 4.78 -12.02
C PHE A 257 -7.28 3.26 -12.00
N PHE A 258 -8.12 2.72 -11.11
CA PHE A 258 -8.18 1.28 -10.88
C PHE A 258 -8.64 0.49 -12.09
N ALA A 259 -9.73 0.92 -12.74
CA ALA A 259 -10.31 0.19 -13.86
C ALA A 259 -9.40 0.21 -15.11
N ASP A 260 -8.90 1.38 -15.48
CA ASP A 260 -8.23 1.58 -16.78
C ASP A 260 -6.71 1.50 -16.71
N THR A 261 -6.10 1.97 -15.62
CA THR A 261 -4.63 2.11 -15.53
C THR A 261 -3.99 0.97 -14.75
N PHE A 262 -4.58 0.59 -13.61
CA PHE A 262 -3.97 -0.39 -12.72
C PHE A 262 -4.31 -1.82 -13.08
N MET A 263 -5.57 -2.11 -13.43
CA MET A 263 -6.05 -3.48 -13.46
C MET A 263 -5.27 -4.39 -14.41
N GLU A 264 -5.05 -3.96 -15.65
CA GLU A 264 -4.32 -4.76 -16.64
C GLU A 264 -2.87 -5.02 -16.21
N GLU A 265 -2.16 -3.98 -15.79
CA GLU A 265 -0.76 -4.09 -15.38
C GLU A 265 -0.61 -4.91 -14.07
N LEU A 266 -1.51 -4.75 -13.10
CA LEU A 266 -1.52 -5.57 -11.88
C LEU A 266 -1.70 -7.06 -12.20
N LEU A 267 -2.60 -7.41 -13.12
CA LEU A 267 -2.77 -8.79 -13.57
C LEU A 267 -1.52 -9.36 -14.25
N HIS A 268 -0.81 -8.55 -15.04
CA HIS A 268 0.45 -8.96 -15.67
C HIS A 268 1.60 -9.09 -14.68
N MET A 269 1.65 -8.23 -13.65
CA MET A 269 2.58 -8.39 -12.55
C MET A 269 2.29 -9.67 -11.75
N MET A 270 1.02 -10.06 -11.62
CA MET A 270 0.61 -11.32 -10.98
C MET A 270 0.96 -12.59 -11.77
N ASP A 271 1.16 -12.51 -13.09
CA ASP A 271 1.66 -13.63 -13.91
C ASP A 271 3.17 -13.88 -13.71
N VAL A 272 3.88 -12.99 -13.00
CA VAL A 272 5.25 -13.23 -12.55
C VAL A 272 5.21 -14.23 -11.38
N LYS A 273 5.41 -15.51 -11.70
CA LYS A 273 5.27 -16.66 -10.78
C LYS A 273 6.22 -16.66 -9.56
N GLU A 274 7.04 -15.62 -9.39
CA GLU A 274 8.17 -15.57 -8.47
C GLU A 274 7.97 -14.63 -7.26
N ASP A 275 6.82 -13.96 -7.10
CA ASP A 275 6.60 -12.98 -6.01
C ASP A 275 5.18 -13.06 -5.36
N PRO A 276 5.03 -13.69 -4.17
CA PRO A 276 3.73 -13.93 -3.52
C PRO A 276 3.05 -12.72 -2.85
N GLU A 277 3.75 -11.60 -2.65
CA GLU A 277 3.29 -10.47 -1.80
C GLU A 277 2.24 -9.58 -2.49
N LEU A 278 2.14 -9.67 -3.83
CA LEU A 278 1.38 -8.80 -4.72
C LEU A 278 -0.17 -8.88 -4.69
N GLN A 279 -0.78 -9.63 -3.77
CA GLN A 279 -2.12 -10.23 -4.01
C GLN A 279 -3.30 -9.68 -3.19
N ARG A 280 -3.16 -8.59 -2.41
CA ARG A 280 -4.12 -8.29 -1.32
C ARG A 280 -5.07 -7.10 -1.43
N LEU A 281 -5.09 -6.25 -2.46
CA LEU A 281 -5.83 -4.97 -2.39
C LEU A 281 -6.53 -4.58 -3.71
N ALA A 282 -7.86 -4.33 -3.67
CA ALA A 282 -8.61 -3.59 -4.71
C ALA A 282 -10.01 -3.10 -4.23
N SER A 283 -10.47 -1.94 -4.74
CA SER A 283 -11.71 -1.20 -4.37
C SER A 283 -12.47 -0.69 -5.63
N THR A 284 -13.55 0.13 -5.56
CA THR A 284 -14.98 -0.21 -5.38
C THR A 284 -15.90 0.66 -6.27
N ASP A 285 -15.80 0.58 -7.59
CA ASP A 285 -16.72 1.31 -8.50
C ASP A 285 -17.41 0.41 -9.54
N ALA A 286 -18.42 0.97 -10.22
CA ALA A 286 -19.12 0.30 -11.32
C ALA A 286 -18.16 -0.16 -12.42
N ALA A 287 -17.29 0.76 -12.85
CA ALA A 287 -16.22 0.47 -13.80
C ALA A 287 -15.27 -0.62 -13.29
N PHE A 288 -15.01 -0.67 -11.97
CA PHE A 288 -14.19 -1.70 -11.36
C PHE A 288 -14.87 -3.08 -11.36
N ILE A 289 -16.18 -3.13 -11.06
CA ILE A 289 -16.98 -4.37 -11.18
C ILE A 289 -16.97 -4.87 -12.62
N ASP A 290 -17.22 -3.98 -13.58
CA ASP A 290 -17.25 -4.32 -14.99
C ASP A 290 -15.89 -4.81 -15.48
N ALA A 291 -14.80 -4.19 -15.03
CA ALA A 291 -13.44 -4.61 -15.36
C ALA A 291 -13.12 -6.00 -14.76
N LEU A 292 -13.49 -6.27 -13.50
CA LEU A 292 -13.36 -7.62 -12.91
C LEU A 292 -14.14 -8.65 -13.73
N ILE A 293 -15.39 -8.35 -14.09
CA ILE A 293 -16.23 -9.24 -14.92
C ILE A 293 -15.57 -9.48 -16.28
N CYS A 294 -15.05 -8.44 -16.91
CA CYS A 294 -14.34 -8.52 -18.18
C CYS A 294 -13.16 -9.50 -18.07
N ILE A 295 -12.29 -9.35 -17.06
CA ILE A 295 -11.13 -10.21 -16.86
C ILE A 295 -11.53 -11.66 -16.62
N GLY A 296 -12.52 -11.87 -15.74
CA GLY A 296 -13.02 -13.22 -15.43
C GLY A 296 -13.53 -13.95 -16.67
N ARG A 297 -14.10 -13.21 -17.64
CA ARG A 297 -14.66 -13.76 -18.89
C ARG A 297 -13.66 -13.87 -20.04
N SER A 298 -12.69 -12.96 -20.14
CA SER A 298 -11.88 -12.77 -21.35
C SER A 298 -10.38 -13.06 -21.21
N SER A 299 -9.84 -13.12 -19.98
CA SER A 299 -8.40 -13.33 -19.79
C SER A 299 -7.95 -14.71 -20.27
N THR A 300 -6.83 -14.74 -21.00
CA THR A 300 -6.21 -15.98 -21.48
C THR A 300 -5.53 -16.77 -20.34
N SER A 301 -5.04 -16.08 -19.30
CA SER A 301 -4.40 -16.70 -18.14
C SER A 301 -5.43 -17.25 -17.16
N TRP A 302 -5.46 -18.57 -16.96
CA TRP A 302 -6.37 -19.18 -16.00
C TRP A 302 -6.05 -18.76 -14.55
N HIS A 303 -4.79 -18.42 -14.26
CA HIS A 303 -4.40 -17.87 -12.96
C HIS A 303 -5.07 -16.53 -12.70
N GLN A 304 -5.09 -15.63 -13.70
CA GLN A 304 -5.80 -14.35 -13.61
C GLN A 304 -7.29 -14.59 -13.38
N ARG A 305 -7.95 -15.45 -14.18
CA ARG A 305 -9.37 -15.78 -14.01
C ARG A 305 -9.68 -16.32 -12.61
N LEU A 306 -8.87 -17.26 -12.09
CA LEU A 306 -9.04 -17.80 -10.73
C LEU A 306 -8.91 -16.71 -9.66
N ARG A 307 -7.95 -15.80 -9.79
CA ARG A 307 -7.74 -14.73 -8.80
C ARG A 307 -8.83 -13.67 -8.85
N THR A 308 -9.39 -13.39 -10.03
CA THR A 308 -10.55 -12.51 -10.17
C THR A 308 -11.75 -13.00 -9.37
N LEU A 309 -12.01 -14.32 -9.31
CA LEU A 309 -13.08 -14.90 -8.48
C LEU A 309 -12.94 -14.54 -7.00
N ILE A 310 -11.72 -14.58 -6.46
CA ILE A 310 -11.44 -14.22 -5.07
C ILE A 310 -11.77 -12.74 -4.83
N ASN A 311 -11.37 -11.86 -5.75
CA ASN A 311 -11.65 -10.43 -5.66
C ASN A 311 -13.15 -10.11 -5.76
N MET A 312 -13.86 -10.75 -6.71
CA MET A 312 -15.32 -10.66 -6.84
C MET A 312 -16.02 -11.08 -5.54
N GLN A 313 -15.57 -12.16 -4.91
CA GLN A 313 -16.14 -12.64 -3.65
C GLN A 313 -15.99 -11.61 -2.51
N VAL A 314 -14.77 -11.09 -2.33
CA VAL A 314 -14.48 -10.09 -1.27
C VAL A 314 -15.27 -8.82 -1.49
N LEU A 315 -15.32 -8.33 -2.74
CA LEU A 315 -16.08 -7.14 -3.11
C LEU A 315 -17.57 -7.34 -2.85
N TYR A 316 -18.14 -8.44 -3.34
CA TYR A 316 -19.54 -8.76 -3.17
C TYR A 316 -19.92 -8.81 -1.69
N PHE A 317 -19.15 -9.52 -0.86
CA PHE A 317 -19.43 -9.61 0.58
C PHE A 317 -19.33 -8.26 1.30
N ARG A 318 -18.24 -7.51 1.09
CA ARG A 318 -18.00 -6.24 1.81
C ARG A 318 -18.95 -5.12 1.40
N ARG A 319 -19.51 -5.18 0.19
CA ARG A 319 -20.32 -4.09 -0.40
C ARG A 319 -21.72 -4.51 -0.80
N ILE A 320 -22.22 -5.65 -0.33
CA ILE A 320 -23.49 -6.21 -0.79
C ILE A 320 -24.68 -5.25 -0.67
N PHE A 321 -24.68 -4.35 0.30
CA PHE A 321 -25.73 -3.36 0.50
C PHE A 321 -25.53 -2.06 -0.29
N LEU A 322 -24.35 -1.89 -0.90
CA LEU A 322 -23.94 -0.70 -1.66
C LEU A 322 -23.89 -0.95 -3.17
N ILE A 323 -23.69 -2.21 -3.61
CA ILE A 323 -23.68 -2.57 -5.03
C ILE A 323 -25.10 -2.46 -5.59
N ALA A 324 -25.26 -1.84 -6.76
CA ALA A 324 -26.55 -1.74 -7.43
C ALA A 324 -27.10 -3.14 -7.82
N PRO A 325 -28.42 -3.39 -7.77
CA PRO A 325 -28.97 -4.71 -8.07
C PRO A 325 -28.54 -5.31 -9.42
N ALA A 326 -28.45 -4.48 -10.47
CA ALA A 326 -27.99 -4.91 -11.78
C ALA A 326 -26.56 -5.46 -11.76
N GLN A 327 -25.67 -4.82 -10.99
CA GLN A 327 -24.27 -5.25 -10.84
C GLN A 327 -24.16 -6.50 -9.95
N GLN A 328 -25.03 -6.64 -8.95
CA GLN A 328 -25.11 -7.87 -8.17
C GLN A 328 -25.46 -9.06 -9.06
N SER A 329 -26.46 -8.90 -9.94
CA SER A 329 -26.82 -9.92 -10.92
C SER A 329 -25.69 -10.20 -11.90
N ALA A 330 -25.02 -9.17 -12.43
CA ALA A 330 -23.90 -9.33 -13.36
C ALA A 330 -22.72 -10.09 -12.72
N LEU A 331 -22.40 -9.83 -11.45
CA LEU A 331 -21.38 -10.58 -10.71
C LEU A 331 -21.75 -12.05 -10.55
N VAL A 332 -23.00 -12.35 -10.14
CA VAL A 332 -23.47 -13.73 -9.99
C VAL A 332 -23.44 -14.47 -11.34
N GLU A 333 -23.88 -13.81 -12.41
CA GLU A 333 -23.85 -14.37 -13.77
C GLU A 333 -22.41 -14.62 -14.26
N ALA A 334 -21.49 -13.69 -13.99
CA ALA A 334 -20.07 -13.87 -14.33
C ALA A 334 -19.46 -15.07 -13.61
N VAL A 335 -19.69 -15.21 -12.29
CA VAL A 335 -19.21 -16.37 -11.52
C VAL A 335 -19.88 -17.67 -12.00
N SER A 336 -21.18 -17.65 -12.31
CA SER A 336 -21.89 -18.80 -12.86
C SER A 336 -21.27 -19.26 -14.20
N ALA A 337 -20.99 -18.32 -15.11
CA ALA A 337 -20.36 -18.62 -16.40
C ALA A 337 -18.98 -19.30 -16.23
N MET A 338 -18.21 -18.91 -15.20
CA MET A 338 -16.89 -19.48 -14.90
C MET A 338 -16.95 -20.93 -14.39
N LEU A 339 -18.13 -21.47 -14.03
CA LEU A 339 -18.29 -22.91 -13.78
C LEU A 339 -18.05 -23.76 -15.03
N GLN A 340 -18.15 -23.16 -16.22
CA GLN A 340 -17.87 -23.80 -17.51
C GLN A 340 -16.44 -23.49 -18.01
N ASP A 341 -15.54 -23.01 -17.15
CA ASP A 341 -14.14 -22.79 -17.54
C ASP A 341 -13.45 -24.10 -17.96
N THR A 342 -12.52 -24.01 -18.91
CA THR A 342 -11.70 -25.14 -19.35
C THR A 342 -10.81 -25.70 -18.24
N GLN A 343 -10.37 -24.84 -17.30
CA GLN A 343 -9.48 -25.20 -16.21
C GLN A 343 -10.27 -25.66 -14.98
N LEU A 344 -9.88 -26.78 -14.38
CA LEU A 344 -10.58 -27.37 -13.23
C LEU A 344 -10.59 -26.45 -12.00
N GLU A 345 -9.45 -25.85 -11.69
CA GLU A 345 -9.23 -24.99 -10.53
C GLU A 345 -10.13 -23.76 -10.58
N VAL A 346 -10.32 -23.16 -11.76
CA VAL A 346 -11.23 -22.02 -11.96
C VAL A 346 -12.67 -22.45 -11.69
N ARG A 347 -13.10 -23.62 -12.17
CA ARG A 347 -14.46 -24.13 -11.92
C ARG A 347 -14.71 -24.41 -10.44
N MET A 348 -13.74 -25.01 -9.74
CA MET A 348 -13.86 -25.27 -8.29
C MET A 348 -13.88 -23.95 -7.50
N GLY A 349 -13.05 -22.98 -7.90
CA GLY A 349 -13.09 -21.63 -7.35
C GLY A 349 -14.45 -20.97 -7.54
N ALA A 350 -15.00 -21.04 -8.76
CA ALA A 350 -16.30 -20.45 -9.09
C ALA A 350 -17.44 -21.06 -8.27
N ALA A 351 -17.43 -22.38 -8.07
CA ALA A 351 -18.42 -23.06 -7.22
C ALA A 351 -18.37 -22.57 -5.76
N THR A 352 -17.15 -22.45 -5.22
CA THR A 352 -16.93 -21.94 -3.84
C THR A 352 -17.38 -20.48 -3.71
N THR A 353 -17.01 -19.64 -4.68
CA THR A 353 -17.40 -18.23 -4.71
C THR A 353 -18.91 -18.06 -4.85
N LEU A 354 -19.57 -18.82 -5.73
CA LEU A 354 -21.01 -18.79 -5.93
C LEU A 354 -21.76 -19.18 -4.64
N ALA A 355 -21.33 -20.26 -3.97
CA ALA A 355 -21.89 -20.66 -2.68
C ALA A 355 -21.77 -19.55 -1.63
N GLY A 356 -20.60 -18.90 -1.56
CA GLY A 356 -20.33 -17.78 -0.66
C GLY A 356 -21.23 -16.57 -0.95
N MET A 357 -21.39 -16.20 -2.22
CA MET A 357 -22.25 -15.09 -2.64
C MET A 357 -23.71 -15.35 -2.24
N ILE A 358 -24.25 -16.53 -2.56
CA ILE A 358 -25.65 -16.88 -2.24
C ILE A 358 -25.89 -16.89 -0.73
N ARG A 359 -24.94 -17.44 0.03
CA ARG A 359 -25.01 -17.49 1.49
C ARG A 359 -25.11 -16.10 2.12
N CYS A 360 -24.37 -15.12 1.61
CA CYS A 360 -24.39 -13.76 2.16
C CYS A 360 -25.45 -12.84 1.56
N SER A 361 -26.07 -13.21 0.43
CA SER A 361 -27.14 -12.44 -0.23
C SER A 361 -28.34 -12.18 0.69
N PRO A 362 -28.98 -10.99 0.63
CA PRO A 362 -30.27 -10.74 1.28
C PRO A 362 -31.34 -11.73 0.82
N LEU A 363 -32.33 -12.00 1.68
CA LEU A 363 -33.34 -13.03 1.44
C LEU A 363 -34.01 -12.91 0.06
N ALA A 364 -34.45 -11.71 -0.33
CA ALA A 364 -35.13 -11.48 -1.60
C ALA A 364 -34.26 -11.89 -2.80
N LEU A 365 -33.00 -11.42 -2.84
CA LEU A 365 -32.04 -11.73 -3.90
C LEU A 365 -31.66 -13.21 -3.89
N ARG A 366 -31.45 -13.76 -2.70
CA ARG A 366 -31.10 -15.17 -2.51
C ARG A 366 -32.18 -16.08 -3.07
N THR A 367 -33.44 -15.82 -2.74
CA THR A 367 -34.57 -16.63 -3.22
C THR A 367 -34.68 -16.58 -4.74
N SER A 368 -34.61 -15.38 -5.36
CA SER A 368 -34.67 -15.25 -6.81
C SER A 368 -33.48 -15.93 -7.51
N ALA A 369 -32.27 -15.77 -6.97
CA ALA A 369 -31.06 -16.37 -7.52
C ALA A 369 -31.10 -17.90 -7.43
N ILE A 370 -31.51 -18.46 -6.29
CA ILE A 370 -31.64 -19.92 -6.12
C ILE A 370 -32.63 -20.50 -7.12
N THR A 371 -33.81 -19.91 -7.27
CA THR A 371 -34.81 -20.44 -8.22
C THR A 371 -34.30 -20.41 -9.66
N ALA A 372 -33.64 -19.32 -10.07
CA ALA A 372 -33.05 -19.21 -11.40
C ALA A 372 -31.92 -20.23 -11.63
N LEU A 373 -30.98 -20.34 -10.68
CA LEU A 373 -29.81 -21.20 -10.78
C LEU A 373 -30.16 -22.70 -10.69
N ILE A 374 -31.16 -23.08 -9.89
CA ILE A 374 -31.67 -24.48 -9.88
C ILE A 374 -32.14 -24.83 -11.28
N LYS A 375 -33.00 -23.99 -11.88
CA LYS A 375 -33.52 -24.24 -13.22
C LYS A 375 -32.40 -24.31 -14.25
N GLU A 376 -31.51 -23.32 -14.27
CA GLU A 376 -30.38 -23.25 -15.20
C GLU A 376 -29.49 -24.50 -15.13
N PHE A 377 -29.06 -24.90 -13.92
CA PHE A 377 -28.16 -26.03 -13.78
C PHE A 377 -28.87 -27.38 -13.94
N SER A 378 -30.15 -27.52 -13.58
CA SER A 378 -30.94 -28.72 -13.89
C SER A 378 -31.10 -28.89 -15.41
N ASP A 379 -31.48 -27.83 -16.13
CA ASP A 379 -31.61 -27.86 -17.58
C ASP A 379 -30.26 -28.18 -18.25
N LEU A 380 -29.16 -27.60 -17.74
CA LEU A 380 -27.81 -27.89 -18.22
C LEU A 380 -27.39 -29.35 -17.95
N LEU A 381 -27.77 -29.91 -16.80
CA LEU A 381 -27.48 -31.29 -16.43
C LEU A 381 -28.23 -32.30 -17.29
N ASP A 382 -29.52 -32.04 -17.54
CA ASP A 382 -30.40 -32.88 -18.34
C ASP A 382 -29.99 -32.86 -19.82
N ALA A 383 -29.59 -31.70 -20.33
CA ALA A 383 -29.06 -31.56 -21.69
C ALA A 383 -27.69 -32.24 -21.90
N ASN A 384 -26.94 -32.52 -20.83
CA ASN A 384 -25.60 -33.10 -20.90
C ASN A 384 -25.51 -34.41 -20.08
N PRO A 385 -26.14 -35.51 -20.54
CA PRO A 385 -26.07 -36.81 -19.89
C PRO A 385 -24.64 -37.37 -19.91
N MET A 386 -24.34 -38.30 -18.99
CA MET A 386 -23.02 -38.93 -18.94
C MET A 386 -22.72 -39.68 -20.25
N PRO A 387 -21.61 -39.39 -20.94
CA PRO A 387 -21.29 -40.10 -22.18
C PRO A 387 -21.04 -41.58 -21.91
N ARG A 388 -21.57 -42.45 -22.79
CA ARG A 388 -21.32 -43.90 -22.70
C ARG A 388 -19.85 -44.19 -23.04
N LYS A 389 -19.20 -45.03 -22.24
CA LYS A 389 -17.83 -45.50 -22.51
C LYS A 389 -17.81 -46.24 -23.86
N ARG A 390 -17.04 -45.72 -24.82
CA ARG A 390 -16.71 -46.43 -26.07
C ARG A 390 -15.30 -47.00 -25.94
N PRO A 391 -15.05 -48.26 -26.32
CA PRO A 391 -13.70 -48.80 -26.37
C PRO A 391 -12.91 -48.09 -27.48
N GLY A 392 -11.81 -47.42 -27.12
CA GLY A 392 -10.94 -46.66 -28.03
C GLY A 392 -10.11 -45.60 -27.29
N THR A 393 -8.99 -45.17 -27.86
CA THR A 393 -8.04 -44.21 -27.27
C THR A 393 -8.40 -42.73 -27.51
N ASP A 394 -9.20 -42.43 -28.53
CA ASP A 394 -9.57 -41.05 -28.87
C ASP A 394 -10.90 -40.65 -28.23
N THR A 395 -10.86 -39.74 -27.26
CA THR A 395 -12.06 -39.09 -26.73
C THR A 395 -12.45 -37.97 -27.68
N PRO A 396 -13.63 -38.00 -28.34
CA PRO A 396 -14.03 -36.93 -29.23
C PRO A 396 -14.10 -35.59 -28.47
N VAL A 397 -13.71 -34.49 -29.11
CA VAL A 397 -13.75 -33.14 -28.52
C VAL A 397 -15.14 -32.79 -27.95
N ASP A 398 -16.19 -33.31 -28.57
CA ASP A 398 -17.57 -33.12 -28.13
C ASP A 398 -17.89 -33.84 -26.81
N HIS A 399 -17.29 -35.02 -26.57
CA HIS A 399 -17.41 -35.73 -25.29
C HIS A 399 -16.75 -34.93 -24.15
N ALA A 400 -15.59 -34.33 -24.40
CA ALA A 400 -14.90 -33.51 -23.40
C ALA A 400 -15.72 -32.25 -23.03
N LYS A 401 -16.31 -31.58 -24.03
CA LYS A 401 -17.21 -30.43 -23.81
C LYS A 401 -18.48 -30.83 -23.06
N GLN A 402 -19.08 -31.97 -23.38
CA GLN A 402 -20.27 -32.51 -22.70
C GLN A 402 -19.97 -32.83 -21.22
N VAL A 403 -18.84 -33.48 -20.94
CA VAL A 403 -18.40 -33.75 -19.55
C VAL A 403 -18.14 -32.46 -18.80
N LEU A 404 -17.53 -31.45 -19.44
CA LEU A 404 -17.30 -30.14 -18.83
C LEU A 404 -18.61 -29.44 -18.46
N ARG A 405 -19.58 -29.38 -19.37
CA ARG A 405 -20.91 -28.78 -19.11
C ARG A 405 -21.65 -29.52 -18.00
N ARG A 406 -21.58 -30.85 -18.02
CA ARG A 406 -22.13 -31.70 -16.95
C ARG A 406 -21.48 -31.40 -15.60
N HIS A 407 -20.15 -31.30 -15.57
CA HIS A 407 -19.41 -30.97 -14.34
C HIS A 407 -19.78 -29.58 -13.82
N ALA A 408 -19.90 -28.59 -14.71
CA ALA A 408 -20.35 -27.24 -14.35
C ALA A 408 -21.74 -27.26 -13.68
N ALA A 409 -22.70 -27.99 -14.27
CA ALA A 409 -24.04 -28.14 -13.72
C ALA A 409 -24.05 -28.79 -12.32
N VAL A 410 -23.27 -29.86 -12.14
CA VAL A 410 -23.15 -30.54 -10.83
C VAL A 410 -22.49 -29.64 -9.79
N LEU A 411 -21.43 -28.91 -10.16
CA LEU A 411 -20.79 -27.94 -9.28
C LEU A 411 -21.74 -26.80 -8.90
N GLY A 412 -22.51 -26.28 -9.87
CA GLY A 412 -23.51 -25.25 -9.65
C GLY A 412 -24.58 -25.69 -8.64
N LEU A 413 -25.20 -26.84 -8.86
CA LEU A 413 -26.17 -27.43 -7.92
C LEU A 413 -25.54 -27.72 -6.55
N GLY A 414 -24.30 -28.23 -6.53
CA GLY A 414 -23.54 -28.46 -5.31
C GLY A 414 -23.28 -27.18 -4.52
N ALA A 415 -22.95 -26.08 -5.20
CA ALA A 415 -22.75 -24.77 -4.60
C ALA A 415 -24.04 -24.24 -3.94
N LEU A 416 -25.20 -24.48 -4.53
CA LEU A 416 -26.50 -24.12 -3.94
C LEU A 416 -26.76 -24.86 -2.63
N VAL A 417 -26.40 -26.15 -2.55
CA VAL A 417 -26.51 -26.93 -1.30
C VAL A 417 -25.50 -26.42 -0.28
N GLN A 418 -24.24 -26.24 -0.67
CA GLN A 418 -23.17 -25.75 0.21
C GLN A 418 -23.43 -24.34 0.74
N ALA A 419 -24.23 -23.52 0.06
CA ALA A 419 -24.61 -22.20 0.56
C ALA A 419 -25.33 -22.28 1.92
N PHE A 420 -25.91 -23.43 2.29
CA PHE A 420 -26.63 -23.69 3.54
C PHE A 420 -25.95 -24.81 4.35
N PRO A 421 -24.91 -24.47 5.14
CA PRO A 421 -24.09 -25.44 5.87
C PRO A 421 -24.80 -26.09 7.05
#